data_AF-A0A843FXY5-F1
#
_entry.id   AF-A0A843FXY5-F1
#
_cell.length_a   1.000
_cell.length_b   1.000
_cell.length_c   1.000
_cell.angle_alpha   90.00
_cell.angle_beta   90.00
_cell.angle_gamma   90.00
#
_symmetry.space_group_name_H-M   'P 1'
#
loop_
_entity.id
_entity.type
_entity.pdbx_description
1 polymer ?
#
loop_
_entity_poly.entity_id
_entity_poly.type
_entity_poly.pdbx_seq_one_letter_code
_entity_poly.pdbx_strand_id
1 'polypeptide(L)'
;MSEGSNRNWGTITAAVVLIAVVIGLLYFYFTGLWLPAIGLPILVIGVYMLLSSFLRSSEPDRYGTSDSGAATLFGFIMIAIGGAIVAYQYADNIIIPIVFAIVIIVLYLVTAMARRKSN
;
A
#
# COMPACT_ATOMS: atom_id res chain seq x y z
N MET A 1 11.77 21.99 14.19
CA MET A 1 12.10 21.00 15.24
C MET A 1 10.98 19.96 15.30
N SER A 2 11.28 18.69 14.99
CA SER A 2 10.76 17.53 15.74
C SER A 2 11.44 16.24 15.24
N GLU A 3 12.71 16.06 15.59
CA GLU A 3 13.38 14.75 15.41
C GLU A 3 12.57 13.61 16.08
N GLY A 4 11.77 13.91 17.11
CA GLY A 4 10.85 12.96 17.76
C GLY A 4 9.63 12.54 16.93
N SER A 5 9.11 13.38 16.03
CA SER A 5 7.94 13.02 15.19
C SER A 5 8.33 12.02 14.10
N ASN A 6 9.43 12.29 13.39
CA ASN A 6 9.91 11.42 12.31
C ASN A 6 10.41 10.06 12.83
N ARG A 7 11.01 10.02 14.02
CA ARG A 7 11.49 8.76 14.63
C ARG A 7 10.34 7.80 14.93
N ASN A 8 9.18 8.30 15.35
CA ASN A 8 7.99 7.48 15.61
C ASN A 8 7.40 6.88 14.34
N TRP A 9 7.27 7.65 13.25
CA TRP A 9 6.72 7.14 11.98
C TRP A 9 7.59 6.06 11.34
N GLY A 10 8.91 6.20 11.44
CA GLY A 10 9.86 5.17 11.00
C GLY A 10 9.69 3.87 11.79
N THR A 11 9.60 3.96 13.13
CA THR A 11 9.40 2.79 14.00
C THR A 11 8.06 2.11 13.77
N ILE A 12 6.96 2.87 13.62
CA ILE A 12 5.63 2.29 13.32
C ILE A 12 5.67 1.58 11.96
N THR A 13 6.28 2.20 10.94
CA THR A 13 6.40 1.57 9.61
C THR A 13 7.21 0.29 9.67
N ALA A 14 8.33 0.27 10.39
CA ALA A 14 9.14 -0.93 10.59
C ALA A 14 8.37 -2.05 11.32
N ALA A 15 7.61 -1.69 12.37
CA ALA A 15 6.76 -2.65 13.09
C ALA A 15 5.68 -3.26 12.18
N VAL A 16 5.03 -2.42 11.35
CA VAL A 16 4.03 -2.90 10.38
C VAL A 16 4.67 -3.80 9.32
N VAL A 17 5.86 -3.48 8.83
CA VAL A 17 6.59 -4.33 7.87
C VAL A 17 6.91 -5.69 8.52
N LEU A 18 7.37 -5.72 9.77
CA LEU A 18 7.63 -6.98 10.47
C LEU A 18 6.36 -7.82 10.64
N ILE A 19 5.24 -7.20 11.04
CA ILE A 19 3.94 -7.87 11.15
C ILE A 19 3.52 -8.42 9.78
N ALA A 20 3.66 -7.63 8.71
CA ALA A 20 3.34 -8.04 7.36
C ALA A 20 4.15 -9.27 6.92
N VAL A 21 5.46 -9.31 7.22
CA VAL A 21 6.32 -10.47 6.96
C VAL A 21 5.87 -11.69 7.77
N VAL A 22 5.54 -11.53 9.05
CA VAL A 22 5.03 -12.63 9.89
C VAL A 22 3.73 -13.19 9.31
N ILE A 23 2.81 -12.33 8.84
CA ILE A 23 1.58 -12.76 8.17
C ILE A 23 1.90 -13.59 6.92
N GLY A 24 2.84 -13.14 6.07
CA GLY A 24 3.27 -13.88 4.89
C GLY A 24 3.87 -15.25 5.22
N LEU A 25 4.73 -15.31 6.24
CA LEU A 25 5.35 -16.56 6.70
C LEU A 25 4.31 -17.54 7.30
N LEU A 26 3.38 -17.05 8.12
CA LEU A 26 2.29 -17.87 8.65
C LEU A 26 1.41 -18.40 7.53
N TYR A 27 1.04 -17.54 6.59
CA TYR A 27 0.27 -17.94 5.43
C TYR A 27 0.98 -19.02 4.62
N PHE A 28 2.28 -18.85 4.38
CA PHE A 28 3.10 -19.86 3.69
C PHE A 28 3.13 -21.17 4.47
N TYR A 29 3.32 -21.11 5.78
CA TYR A 29 3.37 -22.30 6.64
C TYR A 29 2.10 -23.15 6.55
N PHE A 30 0.92 -22.52 6.49
CA PHE A 30 -0.36 -23.24 6.42
C PHE A 30 -0.77 -23.68 5.02
N THR A 31 -0.37 -22.97 3.96
CA THR A 31 -0.85 -23.23 2.60
C THR A 31 0.19 -23.80 1.65
N GLY A 32 1.48 -23.62 1.94
CA GLY A 32 2.59 -23.93 1.04
C GLY A 32 2.68 -23.04 -0.21
N LEU A 33 1.84 -21.99 -0.32
CA LEU A 33 1.74 -21.15 -1.51
C LEU A 33 2.66 -19.92 -1.42
N TRP A 34 3.70 -19.90 -2.25
CA TRP A 34 4.71 -18.83 -2.27
C TRP A 34 4.19 -17.48 -2.77
N LEU A 35 3.35 -17.47 -3.82
CA LEU A 35 2.88 -16.23 -4.45
C LEU A 35 2.07 -15.35 -3.47
N PRO A 36 1.00 -15.84 -2.82
CA PRO A 36 0.27 -15.02 -1.86
C PRO A 36 1.06 -14.77 -0.58
N ALA A 37 2.00 -15.65 -0.20
CA ALA A 37 2.89 -15.41 0.93
C ALA A 37 3.76 -14.15 0.74
N ILE A 38 4.08 -13.78 -0.51
CA ILE A 38 4.77 -12.54 -0.87
C ILE A 38 3.77 -11.40 -1.11
N GLY A 39 2.67 -11.69 -1.82
CA GLY A 39 1.65 -10.71 -2.17
C GLY A 39 0.91 -10.11 -0.97
N LEU A 40 0.63 -10.92 0.06
CA LEU A 40 -0.06 -10.49 1.28
C LEU A 40 0.74 -9.44 2.08
N PRO A 41 2.04 -9.63 2.38
CA PRO A 41 2.85 -8.59 2.99
C PRO A 41 2.84 -7.26 2.22
N ILE A 42 2.99 -7.32 0.89
CA ILE A 42 2.96 -6.14 0.02
C ILE A 42 1.61 -5.43 0.14
N LEU A 43 0.50 -6.18 0.12
CA LEU A 43 -0.84 -5.65 0.25
C LEU A 43 -1.06 -5.00 1.63
N VAL A 44 -0.62 -5.63 2.72
CA VAL A 44 -0.70 -5.07 4.08
C VAL A 44 0.06 -3.75 4.19
N ILE A 45 1.28 -3.70 3.65
CA ILE A 45 2.09 -2.47 3.62
C ILE A 45 1.38 -1.39 2.79
N GLY A 46 0.79 -1.75 1.65
CA GLY A 46 0.03 -0.83 0.82
C GLY A 46 -1.18 -0.22 1.53
N VAL A 47 -1.97 -1.05 2.21
CA VAL A 47 -3.10 -0.60 3.03
C VAL A 47 -2.63 0.32 4.15
N TYR A 48 -1.55 -0.03 4.86
CA TYR A 48 -0.97 0.84 5.89
C TYR A 48 -0.53 2.19 5.32
N MET A 49 0.19 2.21 4.19
CA MET A 49 0.64 3.46 3.57
C MET A 49 -0.55 4.34 3.18
N LEU A 50 -1.60 3.74 2.60
CA LEU A 50 -2.82 4.43 2.23
C LEU A 50 -3.53 5.02 3.46
N LEU A 51 -3.71 4.25 4.53
CA LEU A 51 -4.35 4.71 5.76
C LEU A 51 -3.51 5.78 6.48
N SER A 52 -2.19 5.59 6.55
CA SER A 52 -1.29 6.56 7.17
C SER A 52 -1.24 7.88 6.41
N SER A 53 -1.57 7.88 5.11
CA SER A 53 -1.61 9.11 4.30
C SER A 53 -2.58 10.15 4.85
N PHE A 54 -3.67 9.73 5.50
CA PHE A 54 -4.65 10.65 6.10
C PHE A 54 -4.13 11.34 7.36
N LEU A 55 -3.07 10.81 7.97
CA LEU A 55 -2.45 11.33 9.20
C LEU A 55 -1.16 12.11 8.92
N ARG A 56 -0.66 12.08 7.68
CA ARG A 56 0.56 12.77 7.26
C ARG A 56 0.26 14.17 6.75
N SER A 57 1.29 15.03 6.75
CA SER A 57 1.15 16.40 6.26
C SER A 57 0.71 16.44 4.80
N SER A 58 -0.29 17.28 4.54
CA SER A 58 -0.75 17.63 3.19
C SER A 58 0.03 18.81 2.60
N GLU A 59 0.90 19.45 3.39
CA GLU A 59 1.74 20.55 2.93
C GLU A 59 2.73 20.04 1.87
N PRO A 60 2.92 20.78 0.76
CA PRO A 60 3.91 20.42 -0.25
C PRO A 60 5.32 20.46 0.35
N ASP A 61 6.08 19.37 0.20
CA ASP A 61 7.51 19.38 0.53
C ASP A 61 8.32 20.10 -0.56
N ARG A 62 9.63 20.30 -0.36
CA ARG A 62 10.58 20.92 -1.31
C ARG A 62 10.55 20.34 -2.73
N TYR A 63 10.02 19.13 -2.91
CA TYR A 63 9.87 18.46 -4.20
C TYR A 63 8.46 18.56 -4.81
N GLY A 64 7.58 19.39 -4.24
CA GLY A 64 6.24 19.66 -4.76
C GLY A 64 5.20 18.56 -4.51
N THR A 65 5.60 17.40 -3.98
CA THR A 65 4.70 16.34 -3.52
C THR A 65 4.59 16.40 -2.00
N SER A 66 3.37 16.36 -1.45
CA SER A 66 3.17 16.28 -0.01
C SER A 66 3.45 14.86 0.51
N ASP A 67 3.85 14.74 1.78
CA ASP A 67 4.06 13.44 2.42
C ASP A 67 2.81 12.55 2.39
N SER A 68 1.62 13.17 2.53
CA SER A 68 0.34 12.50 2.33
C SER A 68 0.15 12.03 0.89
N GLY A 69 0.49 12.86 -0.10
CA GLY A 69 0.39 12.50 -1.52
C GLY A 69 1.29 11.33 -1.90
N ALA A 70 2.55 11.36 -1.46
CA ALA A 70 3.50 10.27 -1.67
C ALA A 70 3.03 8.96 -1.01
N ALA A 71 2.58 9.02 0.25
CA ALA A 71 2.06 7.85 0.95
C ALA A 71 0.80 7.26 0.28
N THR A 72 -0.07 8.13 -0.24
CA THR A 72 -1.26 7.71 -0.99
C THR A 72 -0.87 6.96 -2.26
N LEU A 73 0.02 7.55 -3.08
CA LEU A 73 0.50 6.93 -4.31
C LEU A 73 1.17 5.58 -4.05
N PHE A 74 2.13 5.53 -3.12
CA PHE A 74 2.81 4.29 -2.76
C PHE A 74 1.83 3.25 -2.21
N GLY A 75 0.84 3.65 -1.40
CA GLY A 75 -0.21 2.77 -0.90
C GLY A 75 -1.00 2.12 -2.03
N PHE A 76 -1.50 2.90 -2.99
CA PHE A 76 -2.24 2.39 -4.14
C PHE A 76 -1.39 1.46 -5.03
N ILE A 77 -0.11 1.79 -5.29
CA ILE A 77 0.79 0.93 -6.07
C ILE A 77 0.97 -0.43 -5.38
N MET A 78 1.25 -0.43 -4.08
CA MET A 78 1.48 -1.66 -3.32
C MET A 78 0.19 -2.50 -3.22
N ILE A 79 -0.98 -1.87 -3.07
CA ILE A 79 -2.27 -2.58 -3.12
C ILE A 79 -2.49 -3.20 -4.50
N ALA A 80 -2.21 -2.47 -5.59
CA ALA A 80 -2.35 -2.97 -6.95
C ALA A 80 -1.47 -4.20 -7.18
N ILE A 81 -0.19 -4.11 -6.83
CA ILE A 81 0.79 -5.20 -7.03
C ILE A 81 0.48 -6.39 -6.11
N GLY A 82 0.37 -6.16 -4.80
CA GLY A 82 0.13 -7.21 -3.82
C GLY A 82 -1.21 -7.92 -4.06
N GLY A 83 -2.25 -7.14 -4.36
CA GLY A 83 -3.58 -7.69 -4.66
C GLY A 83 -3.62 -8.44 -5.99
N ALA A 84 -2.95 -7.96 -7.04
CA ALA A 84 -2.85 -8.69 -8.30
C ALA A 84 -2.09 -10.02 -8.15
N ILE A 85 -1.01 -10.06 -7.35
CA ILE A 85 -0.27 -11.30 -7.05
C ILE A 85 -1.19 -12.31 -6.35
N VAL A 86 -1.92 -11.87 -5.32
CA VAL A 86 -2.86 -12.74 -4.60
C VAL A 86 -3.99 -13.19 -5.52
N ALA A 87 -4.57 -12.28 -6.30
CA ALA A 87 -5.66 -12.59 -7.23
C ALA A 87 -5.23 -13.59 -8.30
N TYR A 88 -4.02 -13.46 -8.83
CA TYR A 88 -3.47 -14.38 -9.83
C TYR A 88 -3.38 -15.82 -9.31
N GLN A 89 -3.03 -16.03 -8.04
CA GLN A 89 -2.96 -17.38 -7.46
C GLN A 89 -4.31 -18.11 -7.46
N TYR A 90 -5.41 -17.37 -7.35
CA TYR A 90 -6.76 -17.90 -7.19
C TYR A 90 -7.64 -17.75 -8.44
N ALA A 91 -7.12 -17.10 -9.48
CA ALA A 91 -7.84 -16.88 -10.71
C ALA A 91 -7.53 -17.98 -11.72
N ASP A 92 -8.57 -18.46 -12.41
CA ASP A 92 -8.42 -19.41 -13.52
C ASP A 92 -7.73 -18.78 -14.75
N ASN A 93 -7.62 -17.45 -14.80
CA ASN A 93 -7.01 -16.71 -15.89
C ASN A 93 -6.42 -15.37 -15.43
N ILE A 94 -5.60 -14.77 -16.29
CA ILE A 94 -4.94 -13.48 -16.03
C ILE A 94 -5.87 -12.26 -16.08
N ILE A 95 -7.12 -12.42 -16.53
CA ILE A 95 -8.05 -11.29 -16.70
C ILE A 95 -8.42 -10.70 -15.34
N ILE A 96 -8.67 -11.53 -14.33
CA ILE A 96 -9.03 -11.08 -12.98
C ILE A 96 -7.97 -10.15 -12.36
N PRO A 97 -6.67 -10.54 -12.28
CA PRO A 97 -5.65 -9.66 -11.72
C PRO A 97 -5.42 -8.38 -12.54
N ILE A 98 -5.61 -8.42 -13.88
CA ILE A 98 -5.56 -7.21 -14.72
C ILE A 98 -6.72 -6.27 -14.39
N VAL A 99 -7.94 -6.78 -14.33
CA VAL A 99 -9.13 -5.99 -13.96
C VAL A 99 -8.97 -5.39 -12.58
N PHE A 100 -8.45 -6.15 -11.61
CA PHE A 100 -8.13 -5.64 -10.28
C PHE A 100 -7.15 -4.46 -10.34
N ALA A 101 -6.03 -4.61 -11.05
CA ALA A 101 -5.04 -3.53 -11.19
C ALA A 101 -5.64 -2.27 -11.82
N ILE A 102 -6.47 -2.41 -12.86
CA ILE A 102 -7.18 -1.29 -13.49
C ILE A 102 -8.10 -0.59 -12.50
N VAL A 103 -8.88 -1.33 -11.71
CA VAL A 103 -9.77 -0.75 -10.70
C VAL A 103 -8.98 0.05 -9.67
N ILE A 104 -7.85 -0.48 -9.17
CA ILE A 104 -7.00 0.23 -8.20
C ILE A 104 -6.40 1.51 -8.80
N ILE A 105 -5.98 1.49 -10.08
CA ILE A 105 -5.50 2.68 -10.79
C ILE A 105 -6.62 3.73 -10.91
N VAL A 106 -7.83 3.32 -11.28
CA VAL A 106 -8.99 4.23 -11.38
C VAL A 106 -9.31 4.84 -10.01
N LEU A 107 -9.30 4.05 -8.94
CA LEU A 107 -9.53 4.56 -7.58
C LEU A 107 -8.46 5.57 -7.16
N TYR A 108 -7.19 5.33 -7.50
CA TYR A 108 -6.13 6.31 -7.30
C TYR A 108 -6.41 7.61 -8.06
N LEU A 109 -6.77 7.55 -9.33
CA LEU A 109 -7.06 8.74 -10.14
C LEU A 109 -8.25 9.53 -9.56
N VAL A 110 -9.32 8.85 -9.14
CA VAL A 110 -10.48 9.48 -8.51
C VAL A 110 -10.09 10.17 -7.21
N THR A 111 -9.32 9.52 -6.35
CA THR A 111 -8.87 10.13 -5.09
C THR A 111 -7.92 11.31 -5.32
N ALA A 112 -7.02 11.22 -6.31
CA ALA A 112 -6.13 12.31 -6.68
C ALA A 112 -6.92 13.53 -7.21
N MET A 113 -7.92 13.32 -8.06
CA MET A 113 -8.79 14.39 -8.57
C MET A 113 -9.63 15.02 -7.45
N ALA A 114 -10.19 14.21 -6.54
CA ALA A 114 -10.99 14.69 -5.42
C ALA A 114 -10.17 15.60 -4.48
N ARG A 115 -8.92 15.21 -4.18
CA ARG A 115 -8.02 16.03 -3.36
C ARG A 115 -7.68 17.37 -4.01
N ARG A 116 -7.55 17.41 -5.34
CA ARG A 116 -7.25 18.64 -6.09
C ARG A 116 -8.40 19.66 -6.05
N LYS A 117 -9.64 19.23 -5.85
CA LYS A 117 -10.82 20.10 -5.75
C LYS A 117 -11.02 20.71 -4.35
N SER A 118 -10.37 20.14 -3.34
CA SER A 118 -10.50 20.55 -1.93
C SER A 118 -9.48 21.60 -1.50
N ASN A 119 -8.44 21.84 -2.31
CA ASN A 119 -7.43 22.88 -2.12
C ASN A 119 -7.73 24.06 -3.04
#